data_AF-A0A1Q8EEK1-F1
#
_entry.id   AF-A0A1Q8EEK1-F1
#
_cell.length_a   1.000
_cell.length_b   1.000
_cell.length_c   1.000
_cell.angle_alpha   90.00
_cell.angle_beta   90.00
_cell.angle_gamma   90.00
#
_symmetry.space_group_name_H-M   'P 1'
#
loop_
_entity.id
_entity.type
_entity.pdbx_description
1 polymer ?
#
loop_
_entity_poly.entity_id
_entity_poly.type
_entity_poly.pdbx_seq_one_letter_code
_entity_poly.pdbx_strand_id
1 'polypeptide(L)'
;MDGTGETALDVILAGLEGENVSPEELASSFVGNVSATALIGLVGKAISNIAGAKLGVATELTEEVGKHYNLSTLNDMANEIAEKTGGVVKQLKNGYKVEVSNGSKPIVIRLMDTGSGQRLQPYFRVSIDGRGSLDINGQLSSNRADTHIDISGKSVEQILDMIEKYRGD
;
A
#
# COMPACT_ATOMS: atom_id res chain seq x y z
N MET A 1 36.05 30.71 1.16
CA MET A 1 35.59 29.39 0.71
C MET A 1 36.29 28.36 1.58
N ASP A 2 35.72 28.06 2.74
CA ASP A 2 36.05 26.86 3.53
C ASP A 2 34.89 25.88 3.37
N GLY A 3 35.10 24.92 2.47
CA GLY A 3 34.14 23.88 2.15
C GLY A 3 34.18 22.73 3.14
N THR A 4 33.71 22.96 4.36
CA THR A 4 33.25 21.88 5.25
C THR A 4 31.75 22.02 5.40
N GLY A 5 31.03 21.79 4.31
CA GLY A 5 29.59 21.60 4.36
C GLY A 5 29.31 20.32 5.14
N GLU A 6 28.40 20.41 6.11
CA GLU A 6 27.89 19.27 6.85
C GLU A 6 27.49 18.16 5.88
N THR A 7 27.96 16.94 6.14
CA THR A 7 27.64 15.83 5.24
C THR A 7 26.22 15.36 5.54
N ALA A 8 25.56 14.76 4.54
CA ALA A 8 24.21 14.19 4.71
C ALA A 8 24.11 13.20 5.88
N LEU A 9 25.23 12.59 6.27
CA LEU A 9 25.28 11.67 7.41
C LEU A 9 25.27 12.40 8.76
N ASP A 10 25.89 13.58 8.84
CA ASP A 10 25.93 14.39 10.06
C ASP A 10 24.53 14.94 10.39
N VAL A 11 23.79 15.36 9.36
CA VAL A 11 22.40 15.86 9.48
C VAL A 11 21.44 14.76 9.94
N ILE A 12 21.62 13.52 9.45
CA ILE A 12 20.84 12.36 9.92
C ILE A 12 21.17 12.04 11.37
N LEU A 13 22.45 12.07 11.74
CA LEU A 13 22.91 11.72 13.08
C LEU A 13 22.41 12.74 14.11
N ALA A 14 22.46 14.04 13.81
CA ALA A 14 21.90 15.11 14.63
C ALA A 14 20.38 14.94 14.85
N GLY A 15 19.64 14.59 13.79
CA GLY A 15 18.21 14.29 13.90
C GLY A 15 17.88 13.04 14.74
N LEU A 16 18.75 12.03 14.73
CA LEU A 16 18.61 10.82 15.55
C LEU A 16 18.98 11.04 17.03
N GLU A 17 19.87 11.98 17.31
CA GLU A 17 20.27 12.38 18.66
C GLU A 17 19.26 13.33 19.34
N GLY A 18 18.18 13.69 18.64
CA GLY A 18 17.07 14.50 19.16
C GLY A 18 17.28 16.00 18.97
N GLU A 19 18.19 16.40 18.09
CA GLU A 19 18.41 17.79 17.72
C GLU A 19 17.34 18.23 16.69
N ASN A 20 16.82 19.45 16.85
CA ASN A 20 15.78 19.97 15.94
C ASN A 20 16.43 20.39 14.62
N VAL A 21 16.40 19.49 13.65
CA VAL A 21 16.83 19.75 12.28
C VAL A 21 15.63 20.20 11.44
N SER A 22 15.78 21.27 10.65
CA SER A 22 14.70 21.74 9.79
C SER A 22 14.48 20.80 8.59
N PRO A 23 13.22 20.62 8.12
CA PRO A 23 12.92 19.82 6.93
C PRO A 23 13.70 20.27 5.69
N GLU A 24 13.97 21.56 5.57
CA GLU A 24 14.72 22.17 4.46
C GLU A 24 16.20 21.80 4.50
N GLU A 25 16.83 21.77 5.68
CA GLU A 25 18.22 21.33 5.87
C GLU A 25 18.39 19.85 5.54
N LEU A 26 17.46 19.02 6.04
CA LEU A 26 17.37 17.60 5.68
C LEU A 26 17.29 17.42 4.17
N ALA A 27 16.35 18.10 3.50
CA ALA A 27 16.18 17.98 2.04
C ALA A 27 17.41 18.46 1.25
N SER A 28 18.07 19.53 1.70
CA SER A 28 19.25 20.09 1.04
C SER A 28 20.48 19.16 1.09
N SER A 29 20.61 18.37 2.16
CA SER A 29 21.75 17.46 2.37
C SER A 29 21.76 16.26 1.42
N PHE A 30 20.62 15.94 0.77
CA PHE A 30 20.48 14.81 -0.17
C PHE A 30 20.44 15.22 -1.64
N VAL A 31 20.75 16.48 -1.97
CA VAL A 31 20.84 16.96 -3.36
C VAL A 31 22.08 16.36 -4.03
N GLY A 32 21.96 15.08 -4.42
CA GLY A 32 23.05 14.28 -4.94
C GLY A 32 22.69 12.81 -5.07
N ASN A 33 21.71 12.47 -5.91
CA ASN A 33 21.51 11.12 -6.49
C ASN A 33 21.44 9.91 -5.53
N VAL A 34 21.20 10.12 -4.24
CA VAL A 34 20.83 9.02 -3.34
C VAL A 34 19.34 8.79 -3.50
N SER A 35 18.98 7.66 -4.09
CA SER A 35 17.62 7.13 -4.18
C SER A 35 16.86 7.41 -2.89
N ALA A 36 15.88 8.33 -2.94
CA ALA A 36 15.03 8.70 -1.80
C ALA A 36 14.45 7.45 -1.12
N THR A 37 14.24 6.38 -1.89
CA THR A 37 13.78 5.06 -1.46
C THR A 37 14.65 4.40 -0.38
N ALA A 38 15.97 4.61 -0.39
CA ALA A 38 16.87 4.04 0.60
C ALA A 38 16.83 4.80 1.94
N LEU A 39 16.62 6.12 1.89
CA LEU A 39 16.55 6.98 3.06
C LEU A 39 15.25 6.78 3.83
N ILE A 40 14.14 6.60 3.12
CA ILE A 40 12.81 6.33 3.69
C ILE A 40 12.80 5.00 4.45
N GLY A 41 13.50 3.98 3.93
CA GLY A 41 13.65 2.68 4.62
C GLY A 41 14.45 2.78 5.93
N LEU A 42 15.38 3.74 6.02
CA LEU A 42 16.18 3.96 7.23
C LEU A 42 15.46 4.83 8.26
N VAL A 43 14.78 5.89 7.80
CA VAL A 43 13.98 6.81 8.64
C VAL A 43 12.75 6.08 9.22
N GLY A 44 12.07 5.23 8.44
CA GLY A 44 10.99 4.39 8.95
C GLY A 44 11.44 3.38 10.02
N LYS A 45 12.67 2.85 9.88
CA LYS A 45 13.26 1.95 10.89
C LYS A 45 13.70 2.69 12.16
N ALA A 46 14.19 3.93 12.01
CA ALA A 46 14.58 4.77 13.12
C ALA A 46 13.36 5.24 13.95
N ILE A 47 12.30 5.71 13.29
CA ILE A 47 11.08 6.19 13.96
C ILE A 47 10.34 5.04 14.66
N SER A 48 10.35 3.82 14.10
CA SER A 48 9.76 2.63 14.74
C SER A 48 10.44 2.22 16.06
N ASN A 49 11.67 2.67 16.33
CA ASN A 49 12.40 2.37 17.56
C ASN A 49 12.31 3.49 18.62
N ILE A 50 11.78 4.67 18.25
CA ILE A 50 11.56 5.77 19.19
C ILE A 50 10.19 5.56 19.85
N ALA A 51 10.17 4.73 20.88
CA ALA A 51 9.04 4.60 21.78
C ALA A 51 8.67 5.97 22.37
N GLY A 52 7.56 6.57 21.92
CA GLY A 52 6.81 7.57 22.71
C GLY A 52 6.75 9.03 22.23
N ALA A 53 7.18 9.39 21.02
CA ALA A 53 7.06 10.78 20.55
C ALA A 53 5.77 11.05 19.74
N LYS A 54 5.13 12.19 19.98
CA LYS A 54 3.73 12.53 19.64
C LYS A 54 3.34 12.38 18.15
N LEU A 55 2.24 11.65 17.97
CA LEU A 55 1.45 11.31 16.76
C LEU A 55 0.81 12.51 16.01
N GLY A 56 1.51 13.64 15.85
CA GLY A 56 0.91 14.86 15.26
C GLY A 56 1.39 15.23 13.85
N VAL A 57 2.63 14.90 13.49
CA VAL A 57 3.29 15.46 12.28
C VAL A 57 3.68 14.36 11.27
N ALA A 58 3.62 13.09 11.66
CA ALA A 58 3.99 11.96 10.79
C ALA A 58 2.92 11.63 9.74
N THR A 59 1.68 12.10 9.91
CA THR A 59 0.55 11.71 9.05
C THR A 59 0.60 12.31 7.65
N GLU A 60 1.13 13.53 7.47
CA GLU A 60 1.19 14.17 6.14
C GLU A 60 2.34 13.67 5.25
N LEU A 61 3.48 13.30 5.85
CA LEU A 61 4.65 12.80 5.10
C LEU A 61 4.54 11.33 4.67
N THR A 62 3.61 10.57 5.27
CA THR A 62 3.37 9.16 4.91
C THR A 62 2.48 8.97 3.69
N GLU A 63 1.66 9.97 3.30
CA GLU A 63 0.71 9.82 2.21
C GLU A 63 1.37 9.82 0.82
N GLU A 64 2.50 10.50 0.65
CA GLU A 64 3.14 10.65 -0.67
C GLU A 64 4.29 9.66 -0.96
N VAL A 65 4.87 8.99 0.05
CA VAL A 65 6.17 8.32 -0.13
C VAL A 65 6.26 6.87 0.37
N GLY A 66 5.16 6.26 0.85
CA GLY A 66 5.24 4.97 1.55
C GLY A 66 4.10 4.00 1.26
N LYS A 67 3.82 3.63 0.02
CA LYS A 67 2.88 2.52 -0.29
C LYS A 67 3.46 1.13 0.00
N HIS A 68 4.06 0.96 1.18
CA HIS A 68 4.03 -0.35 1.84
C HIS A 68 2.66 -0.47 2.48
N TYR A 69 1.74 -1.14 1.79
CA TYR A 69 0.47 -1.50 2.42
C TYR A 69 0.76 -2.54 3.49
N ASN A 70 0.88 -2.08 4.74
CA ASN A 70 0.98 -2.99 5.87
C ASN A 70 -0.23 -3.93 5.85
N LEU A 71 -0.07 -5.18 6.33
CA LEU A 71 -1.18 -6.12 6.47
C LEU A 71 -2.41 -5.52 7.17
N SER A 72 -2.21 -4.54 8.07
CA SER A 72 -3.29 -3.73 8.66
C SER A 72 -4.12 -3.00 7.60
N THR A 73 -3.49 -2.31 6.66
CA THR A 73 -4.19 -1.58 5.59
C THR A 73 -4.95 -2.53 4.66
N LEU A 74 -4.40 -3.71 4.36
CA LEU A 74 -5.11 -4.73 3.57
C LEU A 74 -6.29 -5.33 4.33
N ASN A 75 -6.18 -5.48 5.64
CA ASN A 75 -7.28 -5.90 6.51
C ASN A 75 -8.41 -4.86 6.53
N ASP A 76 -8.07 -3.58 6.67
CA ASP A 76 -9.04 -2.48 6.70
C ASP A 76 -9.79 -2.40 5.38
N MET A 77 -9.08 -2.47 4.25
CA MET A 77 -9.70 -2.59 2.93
C MET A 77 -10.61 -3.83 2.81
N ALA A 78 -10.18 -4.98 3.32
CA ALA A 78 -10.99 -6.20 3.26
C ALA A 78 -12.30 -6.07 4.03
N ASN A 79 -12.25 -5.49 5.23
CA ASN A 79 -13.43 -5.25 6.05
C ASN A 79 -14.35 -4.22 5.41
N GLU A 80 -13.81 -3.12 4.88
CA GLU A 80 -14.62 -2.11 4.18
C GLU A 80 -15.34 -2.71 2.96
N ILE A 81 -14.63 -3.50 2.14
CA ILE A 81 -15.23 -4.20 1.00
C ILE A 81 -16.33 -5.16 1.47
N ALA A 82 -16.07 -5.93 2.52
CA ALA A 82 -17.05 -6.88 3.07
C ALA A 82 -18.31 -6.17 3.58
N GLU A 83 -18.16 -5.06 4.30
CA GLU A 83 -19.28 -4.24 4.78
C GLU A 83 -20.14 -3.71 3.63
N LYS A 84 -19.50 -3.17 2.58
CA LYS A 84 -20.20 -2.59 1.41
C LYS A 84 -20.86 -3.64 0.52
N THR A 85 -20.36 -4.88 0.52
CA THR A 85 -20.83 -5.94 -0.38
C THR A 85 -21.65 -7.03 0.31
N GLY A 86 -21.73 -7.01 1.65
CA GLY A 86 -22.25 -8.13 2.45
C GLY A 86 -21.37 -9.38 2.38
N GLY A 87 -20.08 -9.19 2.10
CA GLY A 87 -19.09 -10.27 1.96
C GLY A 87 -18.55 -10.78 3.29
N VAL A 88 -17.77 -11.87 3.23
CA VAL A 88 -17.08 -12.46 4.39
C VAL A 88 -15.57 -12.40 4.19
N VAL A 89 -14.87 -11.81 5.17
CA VAL A 89 -13.41 -11.71 5.18
C VAL A 89 -12.77 -13.00 5.71
N LYS A 90 -11.69 -13.42 5.06
CA LYS A 90 -10.81 -14.50 5.52
C LYS A 90 -9.34 -14.11 5.32
N GLN A 91 -8.55 -14.25 6.38
CA GLN A 91 -7.10 -14.06 6.30
C GLN A 91 -6.43 -15.17 5.47
N LEU A 92 -5.46 -14.79 4.66
CA LEU A 92 -4.57 -15.66 3.89
C LEU A 92 -3.13 -15.53 4.43
N LYS A 93 -2.22 -16.38 3.94
CA LYS A 93 -0.80 -16.32 4.32
C LYS A 93 -0.19 -14.93 4.08
N ASN A 94 -0.46 -14.33 2.93
CA ASN A 94 0.10 -13.05 2.48
C ASN A 94 -1.00 -12.10 2.00
N GLY A 95 -2.04 -11.89 2.81
CA GLY A 95 -3.13 -10.98 2.49
C GLY A 95 -4.49 -11.46 2.98
N TYR A 96 -5.55 -11.02 2.30
CA TYR A 96 -6.94 -11.24 2.68
C TYR A 96 -7.77 -11.67 1.48
N LYS A 97 -8.84 -12.41 1.76
CA LYS A 97 -9.87 -12.79 0.81
C LYS A 97 -11.21 -12.27 1.30
N VAL A 98 -12.00 -11.69 0.40
CA VAL A 98 -13.41 -11.39 0.64
C VAL A 98 -14.24 -12.23 -0.32
N GLU A 99 -15.19 -12.99 0.23
CA GLU A 99 -16.15 -13.75 -0.57
C GLU A 99 -17.51 -13.08 -0.51
N VAL A 100 -18.04 -12.71 -1.68
CA VAL A 100 -19.32 -12.05 -1.84
C VAL A 100 -20.29 -12.99 -2.54
N SER A 101 -21.46 -13.18 -1.96
CA SER A 101 -22.52 -13.99 -2.56
C SER A 101 -22.94 -13.45 -3.93
N ASN A 102 -23.08 -14.35 -4.90
CA ASN A 102 -23.46 -14.01 -6.27
C ASN A 102 -24.15 -15.21 -6.93
N GLY A 103 -25.33 -15.57 -6.38
CA GLY A 103 -26.03 -16.79 -6.73
C GLY A 103 -25.18 -18.03 -6.41
N SER A 104 -25.11 -18.97 -7.34
CA SER A 104 -24.35 -20.21 -7.17
C SER A 104 -22.83 -20.05 -7.31
N LYS A 105 -22.36 -18.90 -7.83
CA LYS A 105 -20.95 -18.65 -8.14
C LYS A 105 -20.46 -17.38 -7.42
N PRO A 106 -19.88 -17.50 -6.22
CA PRO A 106 -19.45 -16.34 -5.45
C PRO A 106 -18.37 -15.53 -6.18
N ILE A 107 -18.36 -14.23 -5.89
CA ILE A 107 -17.27 -13.33 -6.25
C ILE A 107 -16.21 -13.43 -5.16
N VAL A 108 -14.98 -13.70 -5.56
CA VAL A 108 -13.82 -13.87 -4.69
C VAL A 108 -12.82 -12.76 -4.98
N ILE A 109 -12.70 -11.85 -4.03
CA ILE A 109 -11.77 -10.72 -4.04
C ILE A 109 -10.55 -11.15 -3.22
N ARG A 110 -9.36 -11.03 -3.77
CA ARG A 110 -8.11 -11.25 -3.04
C ARG A 110 -7.32 -9.95 -2.99
N LEU A 111 -6.94 -9.54 -1.79
CA LEU A 111 -6.02 -8.44 -1.53
C LEU A 111 -4.70 -9.07 -1.08
N MET A 112 -3.64 -8.93 -1.86
CA MET A 112 -2.39 -9.66 -1.67
C MET A 112 -1.24 -8.69 -1.40
N ASP A 113 -0.44 -9.02 -0.40
CA ASP A 113 0.76 -8.27 -0.06
C ASP A 113 1.91 -8.57 -1.07
N THR A 114 2.95 -7.75 -1.01
CA THR A 114 4.21 -7.89 -1.72
C THR A 114 4.82 -9.29 -1.59
N GLY A 115 5.59 -9.71 -2.60
CA GLY A 115 6.16 -11.05 -2.70
C GLY A 115 5.17 -12.14 -3.10
N SER A 116 3.85 -11.87 -3.04
CA SER A 116 2.84 -12.79 -3.56
C SER A 116 2.93 -12.92 -5.08
N GLY A 117 3.09 -14.15 -5.56
CA GLY A 117 3.25 -14.42 -7.00
C GLY A 117 4.51 -13.78 -7.60
N GLN A 118 5.54 -13.55 -6.79
CA GLN A 118 6.80 -12.87 -7.18
C GLN A 118 6.63 -11.40 -7.57
N ARG A 119 5.50 -10.78 -7.24
CA ARG A 119 5.30 -9.34 -7.48
C ARG A 119 6.00 -8.51 -6.42
N LEU A 120 6.59 -7.39 -6.85
CA LEU A 120 7.22 -6.41 -5.97
C LEU A 120 6.22 -5.43 -5.36
N GLN A 121 4.99 -5.40 -5.89
CA GLN A 121 3.91 -4.51 -5.45
C GLN A 121 2.73 -5.34 -4.96
N PRO A 122 2.00 -4.87 -3.93
CA PRO A 122 0.76 -5.49 -3.52
C PRO A 122 -0.31 -5.26 -4.59
N TYR A 123 -1.23 -6.22 -4.71
CA TYR A 123 -2.22 -6.23 -5.79
C TYR A 123 -3.55 -6.77 -5.29
N PHE A 124 -4.61 -6.44 -6.01
CA PHE A 124 -5.90 -7.10 -5.86
C PHE A 124 -6.28 -7.86 -7.13
N ARG A 125 -7.17 -8.84 -6.95
CA ARG A 125 -7.82 -9.58 -8.03
C ARG A 125 -9.24 -9.92 -7.65
N VAL A 126 -10.16 -9.68 -8.57
CA VAL A 126 -11.57 -10.08 -8.44
C VAL A 126 -11.82 -11.28 -9.36
N SER A 127 -12.31 -12.39 -8.80
CA SER A 127 -12.54 -13.64 -9.53
C SER A 127 -13.95 -14.15 -9.32
N ILE A 128 -14.52 -14.77 -10.34
CA ILE A 128 -15.83 -15.43 -10.26
C ILE A 128 -15.57 -16.93 -10.24
N ASP A 129 -16.05 -17.62 -9.21
CA ASP A 129 -15.80 -19.05 -9.05
C ASP A 129 -16.15 -19.84 -10.33
N GLY A 130 -15.16 -20.56 -10.87
CA GLY A 130 -15.29 -21.35 -12.10
C GLY A 130 -15.53 -20.57 -13.41
N ARG A 131 -15.48 -19.22 -13.42
CA ARG A 131 -15.75 -18.40 -14.62
C ARG A 131 -14.59 -17.52 -15.09
N GLY A 132 -13.65 -17.18 -14.21
CA GLY A 132 -12.47 -16.39 -14.58
C GLY A 132 -12.24 -15.21 -13.64
N SER A 133 -11.64 -14.14 -14.14
CA SER A 133 -11.33 -12.94 -13.35
C SER A 133 -11.71 -11.69 -14.08
N LEU A 134 -12.08 -10.67 -13.31
CA LEU A 134 -12.47 -9.40 -13.87
C LEU A 134 -11.21 -8.57 -14.17
N ASP A 135 -11.21 -7.90 -15.31
CA ASP A 135 -10.34 -6.77 -15.58
C ASP A 135 -10.88 -5.50 -14.89
N ILE A 136 -10.15 -4.39 -15.00
CA ILE A 136 -10.54 -3.10 -14.40
C ILE A 136 -11.90 -2.57 -14.91
N ASN A 137 -12.41 -3.07 -16.04
CA ASN A 137 -13.70 -2.69 -16.61
C ASN A 137 -14.84 -3.62 -16.17
N GLY A 138 -14.59 -4.57 -15.26
CA GLY A 138 -15.58 -5.55 -14.82
C GLY A 138 -15.83 -6.67 -15.84
N GLN A 139 -14.98 -6.82 -16.86
CA GLN A 139 -15.13 -7.84 -17.90
C GLN A 139 -14.28 -9.08 -17.59
N LEU A 140 -14.78 -10.26 -17.96
CA LEU A 140 -14.02 -11.50 -17.77
C LEU A 140 -12.80 -11.54 -18.69
N SER A 141 -11.62 -11.74 -18.09
CA SER A 141 -10.35 -11.93 -18.78
C SER A 141 -9.59 -13.14 -18.21
N SER A 142 -8.85 -13.81 -19.09
CA SER A 142 -7.88 -14.85 -18.75
C SER A 142 -6.45 -14.32 -18.66
N ASN A 143 -6.21 -13.08 -19.10
CA ASN A 143 -4.91 -12.46 -19.07
C ASN A 143 -4.57 -11.99 -17.65
N ARG A 144 -3.40 -12.40 -17.15
CA ARG A 144 -2.97 -12.05 -15.81
C ARG A 144 -2.58 -10.59 -15.66
N ALA A 145 -2.08 -9.96 -16.73
CA ALA A 145 -1.72 -8.54 -16.72
C ALA A 145 -2.94 -7.65 -16.45
N ASP A 146 -4.12 -8.07 -16.92
CA ASP A 146 -5.34 -7.29 -16.83
C ASP A 146 -6.10 -7.54 -15.52
N THR A 147 -5.83 -8.66 -14.86
CA THR A 147 -6.60 -9.17 -13.70
C THR A 147 -5.86 -9.08 -12.37
N HIS A 148 -4.57 -8.76 -12.38
CA HIS A 148 -3.75 -8.52 -11.18
C HIS A 148 -3.39 -7.05 -11.11
N ILE A 149 -4.26 -6.27 -10.47
CA ILE A 149 -4.24 -4.81 -10.48
C ILE A 149 -3.51 -4.33 -9.22
N ASP A 150 -2.56 -3.42 -9.37
CA ASP A 150 -1.79 -2.89 -8.24
C ASP A 150 -2.68 -2.13 -7.25
N ILE A 151 -2.39 -2.26 -5.95
CA ILE A 151 -3.16 -1.55 -4.93
C ILE A 151 -2.78 -0.05 -4.92
N SER A 152 -3.81 0.79 -4.97
CA SER A 152 -3.75 2.25 -4.92
C SER A 152 -4.76 2.79 -3.89
N GLY A 153 -4.73 4.10 -3.63
CA GLY A 153 -5.74 4.75 -2.77
C GLY A 153 -7.17 4.67 -3.32
N LYS A 154 -7.36 4.24 -4.58
CA LYS A 154 -8.68 4.06 -5.21
C LYS A 154 -9.12 2.60 -5.30
N SER A 155 -8.35 1.66 -4.75
CA SER A 155 -8.61 0.23 -4.98
C SER A 155 -9.95 -0.26 -4.45
N VAL A 156 -10.44 0.26 -3.32
CA VAL A 156 -11.77 -0.10 -2.81
C VAL A 156 -12.84 0.32 -3.81
N GLU A 157 -12.83 1.58 -4.24
CA GLU A 157 -13.77 2.12 -5.24
C GLU A 157 -13.73 1.31 -6.55
N GLN A 158 -12.52 1.02 -7.06
CA GLN A 158 -12.32 0.23 -8.27
C GLN A 158 -12.89 -1.19 -8.14
N ILE A 159 -12.69 -1.85 -6.99
CA ILE A 159 -13.24 -3.19 -6.74
C ILE A 159 -14.77 -3.17 -6.75
N LEU A 160 -15.38 -2.16 -6.13
CA LEU A 160 -16.85 -2.03 -6.07
C LEU A 160 -17.42 -1.78 -7.47
N ASP A 161 -16.83 -0.85 -8.23
CA ASP A 161 -17.23 -0.54 -9.60
C ASP A 161 -17.08 -1.76 -10.53
N MET A 162 -16.01 -2.54 -10.39
CA MET A 162 -15.84 -3.81 -11.12
C MET A 162 -16.97 -4.82 -10.79
N ILE A 163 -17.41 -4.89 -9.54
CA ILE A 163 -18.48 -5.80 -9.10
C ILE A 163 -19.84 -5.33 -9.62
N GLU A 164 -20.13 -4.03 -9.53
CA GLU A 164 -21.36 -3.39 -10.02
C GLU A 164 -21.51 -3.62 -11.53
N LYS A 165 -20.48 -3.28 -12.32
CA LYS A 165 -20.43 -3.54 -13.77
C LYS A 165 -20.61 -5.01 -14.13
N TYR A 166 -20.04 -5.92 -13.35
CA TYR A 166 -20.18 -7.35 -13.59
C TYR A 166 -21.61 -7.86 -13.31
N ARG A 167 -22.25 -7.32 -12.27
CA ARG A 167 -23.65 -7.64 -11.95
C ARG A 167 -24.64 -7.00 -12.90
N GLY A 168 -24.24 -5.92 -13.58
CA GLY A 168 -25.09 -5.14 -14.47
C GLY A 168 -26.01 -4.19 -13.71
N ASP A 169 -25.56 -3.75 -12.53
CA ASP A 169 -26.22 -2.75 -11.69
C ASP A 169 -25.80 -1.32 -12.10
#